data_AF-A0A919SMP7-F1
#
_entry.id   AF-A0A919SMP7-F1
#
_cell.length_a   1.000
_cell.length_b   1.000
_cell.length_c   1.000
_cell.angle_alpha   90.00
_cell.angle_beta   90.00
_cell.angle_gamma   90.00
#
_symmetry.space_group_name_H-M   'P 1'
#
loop_
_entity.id
_entity.type
_entity.pdbx_description
1 polymer ?
#
loop_
_entity_poly.entity_id
_entity_poly.type
_entity_poly.pdbx_seq_one_letter_code
_entity_poly.pdbx_strand_id
1 'polypeptide(L)'
;MRLWQDPTMPEQGPLPLLSLADEDGNAVRVEVSGPHPRWPKALAARIVVESPFVRGSSDLAIWPANLQSLAVFLDQLAAGDDAMWLGNGRGPAIRIRLHGTRDCPDVEVEDEFVSMVTVVVPVALPDDWVGAQREHLAAVLATYRFVSGGG
;
A
#
# COMPACT_ATOMS: atom_id res chain seq x y z
N MET A 1 -25.10 -11.62 -5.71
CA MET A 1 -24.78 -10.34 -5.04
C MET A 1 -24.79 -10.58 -3.54
N ARG A 2 -23.63 -10.85 -2.92
CA ARG A 2 -23.51 -10.99 -1.46
C ARG A 2 -22.58 -9.87 -1.00
N LEU A 3 -23.15 -8.93 -0.25
CA LEU A 3 -22.45 -7.97 0.59
C LEU A 3 -21.70 -8.78 1.65
N TRP A 4 -20.38 -8.90 1.52
CA TRP A 4 -19.53 -9.38 2.60
C TRP A 4 -19.31 -8.21 3.55
N GLN A 5 -20.11 -8.13 4.62
CA GLN A 5 -19.74 -7.38 5.81
C GLN A 5 -18.98 -8.33 6.72
N ASP A 6 -17.69 -8.08 6.89
CA ASP A 6 -16.79 -8.83 7.75
C ASP A 6 -16.87 -8.27 9.19
N PRO A 7 -17.20 -9.07 10.21
CA PRO A 7 -17.45 -8.57 11.55
C PRO A 7 -16.14 -8.46 12.34
N THR A 8 -15.39 -7.39 12.10
CA THR A 8 -14.51 -6.69 13.06
C THR A 8 -13.81 -5.57 12.30
N MET A 9 -14.58 -4.61 11.79
CA MET A 9 -13.99 -3.33 11.45
C MET A 9 -13.83 -2.57 12.78
N PRO A 10 -12.63 -2.06 13.12
CA PRO A 10 -12.54 -1.08 14.19
C PRO A 10 -13.56 0.05 13.92
N GLU A 11 -14.09 0.66 14.98
CA GLU A 11 -15.12 1.71 14.89
C GLU A 11 -14.65 2.91 14.03
N GLN A 12 -13.32 3.03 13.87
CA GLN A 12 -12.64 3.80 12.86
C GLN A 12 -12.27 2.84 11.72
N GLY A 13 -12.74 3.10 10.49
CA GLY A 13 -12.45 2.25 9.32
C GLY A 13 -10.96 2.01 9.05
N PRO A 14 -10.62 1.20 8.03
CA PRO A 14 -9.22 0.87 7.72
C PRO A 14 -8.34 2.13 7.60
N LEU A 15 -7.17 2.09 8.23
CA LEU A 15 -6.24 3.22 8.23
C LEU A 15 -5.38 3.16 6.96
N PRO A 16 -5.33 4.19 6.12
CA PRO A 16 -4.46 4.18 4.95
C PRO A 16 -2.99 4.13 5.38
N LEU A 17 -2.24 3.22 4.76
CA LEU A 17 -0.79 3.14 4.84
C LEU A 17 -0.14 3.72 3.57
N LEU A 18 -0.76 3.47 2.42
CA LEU A 18 -0.42 4.07 1.14
C LEU A 18 -1.74 4.40 0.44
N SER A 19 -1.86 5.59 -0.13
CA SER A 19 -3.04 6.02 -0.87
C SER A 19 -2.61 6.89 -2.05
N LEU A 20 -2.57 6.27 -3.22
CA LEU A 20 -2.25 6.91 -4.49
C LEU A 20 -3.54 6.93 -5.30
N ALA A 21 -4.09 8.11 -5.55
CA ALA A 21 -5.34 8.24 -6.29
C ALA A 21 -5.38 9.55 -7.08
N ASP A 22 -6.08 9.54 -8.20
CA ASP A 22 -6.37 10.73 -9.00
C ASP A 22 -7.88 11.01 -9.08
N GLU A 23 -8.23 12.11 -9.74
CA GLU A 23 -9.63 12.55 -9.92
C GLU A 23 -10.39 11.71 -10.95
N ASP A 24 -9.69 10.97 -11.81
CA ASP A 24 -10.27 10.09 -12.85
C ASP A 24 -10.70 8.72 -12.28
N GLY A 25 -10.44 8.49 -10.99
CA GLY A 25 -10.83 7.28 -10.28
C GLY A 25 -9.80 6.16 -10.39
N ASN A 26 -8.58 6.44 -10.86
CA ASN A 26 -7.46 5.51 -10.78
C ASN A 26 -6.88 5.57 -9.37
N ALA A 27 -6.70 4.43 -8.73
CA ALA A 27 -6.12 4.36 -7.41
C ALA A 27 -5.38 3.06 -7.12
N VAL A 28 -4.32 3.17 -6.33
CA VAL A 28 -3.66 2.06 -5.66
C VAL A 28 -3.55 2.42 -4.18
N ARG A 29 -4.16 1.61 -3.32
CA ARG A 29 -4.20 1.82 -1.88
C ARG A 29 -3.73 0.60 -1.11
N VAL A 30 -3.11 0.83 0.04
CA VAL A 30 -2.85 -0.17 1.05
C VAL A 30 -3.48 0.30 2.34
N GLU A 31 -4.43 -0.48 2.85
CA GLU A 31 -5.25 -0.13 3.99
C GLU A 31 -5.00 -1.13 5.12
N VAL A 32 -4.71 -0.63 6.32
CA VAL A 32 -4.45 -1.43 7.52
C VAL A 32 -5.74 -1.56 8.33
N SER A 33 -6.14 -2.80 8.60
CA SER A 33 -7.34 -3.11 9.39
C SER A 33 -7.05 -3.34 10.87
N GLY A 34 -5.78 -3.57 11.24
CA GLY A 34 -5.36 -3.81 12.63
C GLY A 34 -4.35 -4.95 12.76
N PRO A 35 -4.16 -5.52 13.96
CA PRO A 35 -3.30 -6.67 14.18
C PRO A 35 -3.72 -7.89 13.34
N HIS A 36 -2.75 -8.61 12.77
CA HIS A 36 -3.05 -9.79 11.96
C HIS A 36 -3.49 -10.98 12.83
N PRO A 37 -4.61 -11.65 12.52
CA PRO A 37 -5.19 -12.68 13.39
C PRO A 37 -4.33 -13.93 13.56
N ARG A 38 -3.48 -14.23 12.55
CA ARG A 38 -2.59 -15.41 12.57
C ARG A 38 -1.14 -15.09 12.91
N TRP A 39 -0.75 -13.82 12.84
CA TRP A 39 0.66 -13.41 12.93
C TRP A 39 0.78 -12.26 13.92
N PRO A 40 1.04 -12.54 15.21
CA PRO A 40 0.96 -11.56 16.29
C PRO A 40 1.83 -10.31 16.14
N LYS A 41 2.86 -10.37 15.30
CA LYS A 41 3.79 -9.24 15.03
C LYS A 41 3.50 -8.51 13.73
N ALA A 42 2.52 -8.93 12.95
CA ALA A 42 2.15 -8.31 11.69
C ALA A 42 0.81 -7.59 11.80
N LEU A 43 0.58 -6.63 10.92
CA LEU A 43 -0.72 -6.01 10.70
C LEU A 43 -1.44 -6.70 9.55
N ALA A 44 -2.75 -6.90 9.68
CA ALA A 44 -3.61 -7.22 8.56
C ALA A 44 -3.83 -5.97 7.73
N ALA A 45 -3.54 -6.08 6.44
CA ALA A 45 -3.79 -5.02 5.48
C ALA A 45 -4.37 -5.58 4.20
N ARG A 46 -4.84 -4.70 3.31
CA ARG A 46 -5.31 -5.06 1.98
C ARG A 46 -4.72 -4.09 0.97
N ILE A 47 -4.18 -4.62 -0.12
CA ILE A 47 -3.92 -3.82 -1.31
C ILE A 47 -5.17 -3.78 -2.17
N VAL A 48 -5.52 -2.59 -2.66
CA VAL A 48 -6.67 -2.34 -3.51
C VAL A 48 -6.18 -1.57 -4.73
N VAL A 49 -6.53 -2.07 -5.92
CA VAL A 49 -6.28 -1.42 -7.20
C VAL A 49 -7.64 -1.12 -7.83
N GLU A 50 -7.86 0.15 -8.16
CA GLU A 50 -9.10 0.66 -8.72
C GLU A 50 -8.81 1.49 -9.97
N SER A 51 -9.67 1.32 -10.98
CA SER A 51 -9.86 2.24 -12.09
C SER A 51 -11.31 2.13 -12.56
N PRO A 52 -11.78 3.00 -13.47
CA PRO A 52 -13.09 2.84 -14.08
C PRO A 52 -13.31 1.49 -14.79
N PHE A 53 -12.23 0.79 -15.14
CA PHE A 53 -12.27 -0.49 -15.86
C PHE A 53 -11.96 -1.71 -15.01
N VAL A 54 -10.99 -1.61 -14.09
CA VAL A 54 -10.52 -2.75 -13.29
C VAL A 54 -10.67 -2.47 -11.79
N ARG A 55 -11.08 -3.51 -11.05
CA ARG A 55 -11.02 -3.52 -9.59
C ARG A 55 -10.42 -4.83 -9.12
N GLY A 56 -9.31 -4.75 -8.40
CA GLY A 56 -8.60 -5.89 -7.84
C GLY A 56 -8.21 -5.64 -6.40
N SER A 57 -8.11 -6.69 -5.60
CA SER A 57 -7.61 -6.57 -4.24
C SER A 57 -6.96 -7.87 -3.77
N SER A 58 -6.00 -7.75 -2.85
CA SER A 58 -5.36 -8.89 -2.21
C SER A 58 -5.05 -8.58 -0.75
N ASP A 59 -5.18 -9.57 0.13
CA ASP A 59 -4.85 -9.41 1.54
C ASP A 59 -3.34 -9.50 1.76
N LEU A 60 -2.82 -8.67 2.66
CA LEU A 60 -1.41 -8.54 3.00
C LEU A 60 -1.20 -8.72 4.50
N ALA A 61 0.00 -9.20 4.84
CA ALA A 61 0.54 -9.05 6.19
C ALA A 61 1.72 -8.10 6.17
N ILE A 62 1.57 -7.01 6.91
CA ILE A 62 2.58 -5.96 6.99
C ILE A 62 3.39 -6.17 8.27
N TRP A 63 4.65 -6.55 8.09
CA TRP A 63 5.61 -6.70 9.17
C TRP A 63 6.25 -5.35 9.52
N PRO A 64 6.85 -5.20 10.72
CA PRO A 64 7.55 -3.96 11.09
C PRO A 64 8.64 -3.57 10.08
N ALA A 65 9.35 -4.56 9.53
CA ALA A 65 10.35 -4.36 8.50
C ALA A 65 9.76 -3.79 7.19
N ASN A 66 8.50 -4.11 6.87
CA ASN A 66 7.82 -3.54 5.71
C ASN A 66 7.50 -2.06 5.89
N LEU A 67 7.16 -1.63 7.11
CA LEU A 67 6.94 -0.21 7.40
C LEU A 67 8.25 0.59 7.33
N GLN A 68 9.35 0.00 7.81
CA GLN A 68 10.68 0.60 7.67
C GLN A 68 11.09 0.69 6.19
N SER A 69 10.87 -0.37 5.42
CA SER A 69 11.16 -0.34 3.98
C SER A 69 10.22 0.60 3.21
N LEU A 70 9.02 0.89 3.73
CA LEU A 70 8.14 1.90 3.14
C LEU A 70 8.75 3.30 3.28
N ALA A 71 9.34 3.63 4.43
CA ALA A 71 10.04 4.90 4.60
C ALA A 71 11.17 5.07 3.58
N VAL A 72 12.00 4.02 3.40
CA VAL A 72 13.09 4.02 2.41
C VAL A 72 12.55 4.16 0.98
N PHE A 73 11.48 3.45 0.65
CA PHE A 73 10.80 3.57 -0.63
C PHE A 73 10.33 5.02 -0.90
N LEU A 74 9.72 5.68 0.09
CA LEU A 74 9.30 7.08 -0.02
C LEU A 74 10.49 8.05 -0.11
N ASP A 75 11.62 7.74 0.53
CA ASP A 75 12.85 8.53 0.41
C ASP A 75 13.43 8.48 -1.01
N GLN A 76 13.42 7.30 -1.63
CA GLN A 76 13.85 7.12 -3.03
C GLN A 76 12.95 7.92 -3.99
N LEU A 77 11.64 7.83 -3.81
CA LEU A 77 10.69 8.57 -4.65
C LEU A 77 10.83 10.08 -4.50
N ALA A 78 11.06 10.57 -3.27
CA ALA A 78 11.35 11.99 -3.04
C ALA A 78 12.67 12.44 -3.67
N ALA A 79 13.64 11.55 -3.85
CA ALA A 79 14.90 11.83 -4.53
C ALA A 79 14.77 11.84 -6.07
N GLY A 80 13.59 11.49 -6.61
CA GLY A 80 13.37 11.38 -8.05
C GLY A 80 13.71 10.01 -8.63
N ASP A 81 13.90 9.00 -7.77
CA ASP A 81 14.19 7.64 -8.21
C ASP A 81 12.93 6.77 -8.27
N ASP A 82 12.85 5.92 -9.30
CA ASP A 82 11.90 4.82 -9.32
C ASP A 82 12.18 3.87 -8.15
N ALA A 83 11.12 3.37 -7.52
CA ALA A 83 11.26 2.57 -6.32
C ALA A 83 10.29 1.38 -6.31
N MET A 84 10.64 0.33 -5.56
CA MET A 84 9.79 -0.83 -5.33
C MET A 84 9.68 -1.14 -3.84
N TRP A 85 8.44 -1.32 -3.38
CA TRP A 85 8.10 -1.76 -2.05
C TRP A 85 7.56 -3.18 -2.06
N LEU A 86 7.85 -3.95 -1.00
CA LEU A 86 7.53 -5.37 -0.85
C LEU A 86 8.15 -6.34 -1.88
N GLY A 87 9.04 -5.88 -2.77
CA GLY A 87 9.60 -6.69 -3.86
C GLY A 87 10.43 -7.92 -3.47
N ASN A 88 10.82 -8.06 -2.20
CA ASN A 88 11.52 -9.27 -1.70
C ASN A 88 10.55 -10.26 -1.01
N GLY A 89 9.25 -9.97 -1.02
CA GLY A 89 8.20 -10.77 -0.37
C GLY A 89 7.62 -11.87 -1.26
N ARG A 90 6.73 -12.68 -0.68
CA ARG A 90 5.95 -13.72 -1.39
C ARG A 90 4.51 -13.29 -1.70
N GLY A 91 4.29 -11.99 -1.87
CA GLY A 91 2.98 -11.42 -2.12
C GLY A 91 3.08 -10.18 -2.99
N PRO A 92 1.97 -9.46 -3.17
CA PRO A 92 1.93 -8.27 -4.01
C PRO A 92 3.02 -7.25 -3.67
N ALA A 93 3.79 -6.87 -4.68
CA ALA A 93 4.76 -5.78 -4.65
C ALA A 93 4.18 -4.54 -5.33
N ILE A 94 4.61 -3.36 -4.89
CA ILE A 94 4.24 -2.08 -5.49
C ILE A 94 5.50 -1.43 -6.03
N ARG A 95 5.53 -1.12 -7.32
CA ARG A 95 6.58 -0.33 -7.95
C ARG A 95 5.98 0.97 -8.45
N ILE A 96 6.69 2.08 -8.25
CA ILE A 96 6.30 3.37 -8.84
C ILE A 96 7.41 3.78 -9.79
N ARG A 97 7.02 4.05 -11.03
CA ARG A 97 7.86 4.69 -12.04
C ARG A 97 7.43 6.14 -12.17
N LEU A 98 8.30 7.09 -11.81
CA LEU A 98 7.94 8.51 -11.76
C LEU A 98 7.68 9.09 -13.15
N HIS A 99 8.37 8.56 -14.15
CA HIS A 99 8.21 8.92 -15.56
C HIS A 99 7.47 7.79 -16.30
N GLY A 100 6.17 7.68 -16.02
CA GLY A 100 5.29 6.68 -16.62
C GLY A 100 4.84 7.03 -18.04
N THR A 101 3.95 6.19 -18.56
CA THR A 101 3.50 6.21 -19.96
C THR A 101 2.61 7.39 -20.35
N ARG A 102 2.09 8.17 -19.39
CA ARG A 102 1.14 9.28 -19.62
C ARG A 102 1.56 10.61 -19.01
N ASP A 103 2.86 10.87 -18.95
CA ASP A 103 3.43 12.05 -18.29
C ASP A 103 3.06 12.16 -16.80
N CYS A 104 2.65 11.04 -16.19
CA CYS A 104 2.39 10.88 -14.77
C CYS A 104 3.02 9.57 -14.28
N PRO A 105 3.14 9.37 -12.95
CA PRO A 105 3.67 8.13 -12.42
C PRO A 105 2.84 6.90 -12.79
N ASP A 106 3.52 5.84 -13.20
CA ASP A 106 2.92 4.50 -13.35
C ASP A 106 3.07 3.76 -12.02
N VAL A 107 1.94 3.33 -11.44
CA VAL A 107 1.90 2.47 -10.24
C VAL A 107 1.67 1.04 -10.69
N GLU A 108 2.70 0.21 -10.53
CA GLU A 108 2.67 -1.20 -10.88
C GLU A 108 2.42 -2.03 -9.62
N VAL A 109 1.41 -2.90 -9.66
CA VAL A 109 1.16 -3.92 -8.65
C VAL A 109 1.43 -5.28 -9.25
N GLU A 110 2.39 -5.98 -8.67
CA GLU A 110 2.91 -7.25 -9.19
C GLU A 110 2.73 -8.34 -8.14
N ASP A 111 1.94 -9.37 -8.46
CA ASP A 111 1.72 -10.53 -7.60
C ASP A 111 2.08 -11.81 -8.35
N GLU A 112 3.37 -12.10 -8.41
CA GLU A 112 3.94 -13.28 -9.07
C GLU A 112 3.68 -14.59 -8.30
N PHE A 113 3.25 -14.52 -7.04
CA PHE A 113 3.16 -15.72 -6.20
C PHE A 113 1.76 -16.29 -6.08
N VAL A 114 0.74 -15.42 -6.02
CA VAL A 114 -0.64 -15.87 -5.77
C VAL A 114 -1.49 -15.81 -7.04
N SER A 115 -1.48 -14.66 -7.72
CA SER A 115 -2.34 -14.45 -8.89
C SER A 115 -1.63 -14.56 -10.24
N MET A 116 -0.29 -14.46 -10.27
CA MET A 116 0.50 -14.32 -11.50
C MET A 116 0.06 -13.12 -12.35
N VAL A 117 -0.35 -12.03 -11.70
CA VAL A 117 -0.86 -10.82 -12.36
C VAL A 117 0.04 -9.62 -12.09
N THR A 118 0.25 -8.83 -13.13
CA THR A 118 0.77 -7.47 -13.05
C THR A 118 -0.31 -6.50 -13.51
N VAL A 119 -0.59 -5.49 -12.69
CA VAL A 119 -1.48 -4.38 -13.05
C VAL A 119 -0.65 -3.10 -13.06
N VAL A 120 -0.75 -2.31 -14.14
CA VAL A 120 -0.12 -1.00 -14.23
C VAL A 120 -1.22 0.04 -14.33
N VAL A 121 -1.20 0.99 -13.40
CA VAL A 121 -2.17 2.08 -13.33
C VAL A 121 -1.41 3.41 -13.36
N PRO A 122 -1.54 4.20 -14.43
CA PRO A 122 -1.10 5.59 -14.43
C PRO A 122 -1.95 6.38 -13.43
N VAL A 123 -1.33 7.13 -12.53
CA VAL A 123 -2.04 7.92 -11.52
C VAL A 123 -1.51 9.36 -11.55
N ALA A 124 -2.38 10.32 -11.84
CA ALA A 124 -2.04 11.74 -11.82
C ALA A 124 -1.95 12.25 -10.37
N LEU A 125 -0.78 12.10 -9.76
CA LEU A 125 -0.53 12.46 -8.35
C LEU A 125 -0.23 13.97 -8.19
N PRO A 126 -0.70 14.61 -7.10
CA PRO A 126 -0.37 16.01 -6.79
C PRO A 126 1.09 16.17 -6.37
N ASP A 127 1.69 17.36 -6.51
CA ASP A 127 3.13 17.60 -6.30
C ASP A 127 3.70 17.04 -4.97
N ASP A 128 2.97 17.17 -3.85
CA ASP A 128 3.41 16.71 -2.52
C ASP A 128 2.82 15.35 -2.12
N TRP A 129 2.52 14.49 -3.09
CA TRP A 129 1.93 13.18 -2.81
C TRP A 129 2.79 12.31 -1.90
N VAL A 130 4.13 12.43 -1.97
CA VAL A 130 5.06 11.70 -1.09
C VAL A 130 4.93 12.16 0.36
N GLY A 131 4.79 13.47 0.60
CA GLY A 131 4.54 14.03 1.93
C GLY A 131 3.29 13.42 2.56
N ALA A 132 2.18 13.35 1.80
CA ALA A 132 0.95 12.71 2.26
C ALA A 132 1.13 11.23 2.62
N GLN A 133 1.98 10.47 1.89
CA GLN A 133 2.25 9.07 2.24
C GLN A 133 3.07 8.94 3.53
N ARG A 134 3.95 9.91 3.82
CA ARG A 134 4.70 9.94 5.09
C ARG A 134 3.76 10.19 6.27
N GLU A 135 2.74 11.02 6.09
CA GLU A 135 1.71 11.24 7.12
C GLU A 135 0.90 9.96 7.38
N HIS A 136 0.50 9.23 6.34
CA HIS A 136 -0.15 7.92 6.48
C HIS A 136 0.72 6.93 7.25
N LEU A 137 2.00 6.79 6.89
CA LEU A 137 2.95 5.94 7.61
C LEU A 137 3.09 6.37 9.08
N ALA A 138 3.22 7.67 9.36
CA ALA A 138 3.31 8.19 10.71
C ALA A 138 2.05 7.88 11.54
N ALA A 139 0.86 8.01 10.95
CA ALA A 139 -0.41 7.67 11.59
C ALA A 139 -0.49 6.18 11.94
N VAL A 140 -0.06 5.29 11.03
CA VAL A 140 -0.01 3.84 11.28
C VAL A 140 0.97 3.51 12.42
N LEU A 141 2.17 4.12 12.43
CA LEU A 141 3.17 3.91 13.47
C LEU A 141 2.72 4.43 14.84
N ALA A 142 1.99 5.56 14.88
CA ALA A 142 1.43 6.11 16.10
C ALA A 142 0.29 5.24 16.67
N THR A 143 -0.55 4.70 15.79
CA THR A 143 -1.69 3.86 16.16
C THR A 143 -1.25 2.47 16.61
N TYR A 144 -0.34 1.85 15.85
CA TYR A 144 0.14 0.50 16.12
C TYR A 144 1.56 0.58 16.65
N ARG A 145 1.69 0.65 17.99
CA ARG A 145 2.97 0.46 18.64
C ARG A 145 3.46 -0.95 18.41
N PHE A 146 4.37 -1.12 17.47
CA PHE A 146 5.22 -2.31 17.42
C PHE A 146 6.10 -2.26 18.66
N VAL A 147 5.85 -3.15 19.61
CA VAL A 147 6.74 -3.33 20.75
C VAL A 147 8.08 -3.72 20.18
N SER A 148 9.03 -2.78 20.22
CA SER A 148 10.43 -3.03 19.95
C SER A 148 10.87 -4.08 20.97
N GLY A 149 10.94 -5.34 20.54
CA GLY A 149 11.51 -6.41 21.33
C GLY A 149 13.01 -6.14 21.47
N GLY A 150 13.38 -5.40 22.50
CA GLY A 150 14.70 -5.50 23.12
C GLY A 150 14.67 -6.67 24.10
N GLY A 151 15.65 -7.56 23.99
CA GLY A 151 15.83 -8.75 24.81
C GLY A 151 16.40 -9.91 24.01
#